data_AF-A0A350BC31-F1
#
_entry.id   AF-A0A350BC31-F1
#
_cell.length_a   1.000
_cell.length_b   1.000
_cell.length_c   1.000
_cell.angle_alpha   90.00
_cell.angle_beta   90.00
_cell.angle_gamma   90.00
#
_symmetry.space_group_name_H-M   'P 1'
#
loop_
_entity.id
_entity.type
_entity.pdbx_description
1 polymer ?
#
loop_
_entity_poly.entity_id
_entity_poly.type
_entity_poly.pdbx_seq_one_letter_code
_entity_poly.pdbx_strand_id
1 'polypeptide(L)'
;MTALYCVGETLGEYELGQTKAVVANQIRVGLSGIPSLDPTRLIIAYEPVWSIGTGKNASPSIATEVITFIRELLEDMFGTKISNEIHILYGGSVKPNNIAEYLTMPNIDGALVGGASLELESFETLLNNII
;
A
#
# COMPACT_ATOMS: atom_id res chain seq x y z
N MET A 1 2.31 10.12 17.49
CA MET A 1 1.85 8.88 16.83
C MET A 1 1.61 9.16 15.36
N THR A 2 1.94 8.19 14.51
CA THR A 2 1.74 8.21 13.05
C THR A 2 0.71 7.15 12.71
N ALA A 3 -0.28 7.49 11.89
CA ALA A 3 -1.32 6.57 11.47
C ALA A 3 -0.84 5.76 10.26
N LEU A 4 -1.06 4.45 10.29
CA LEU A 4 -0.96 3.59 9.12
C LEU A 4 -2.39 3.28 8.68
N TYR A 5 -2.80 3.85 7.55
CA TYR A 5 -4.18 3.78 7.04
C TYR A 5 -4.25 2.78 5.89
N CYS A 6 -4.91 1.65 6.15
CA CYS A 6 -5.07 0.57 5.18
C CYS A 6 -6.25 0.84 4.24
N VAL A 7 -6.04 0.57 2.95
CA VAL A 7 -7.06 0.66 1.90
C VAL A 7 -6.91 -0.51 0.93
N GLY A 8 -8.00 -0.90 0.28
CA GLY A 8 -8.02 -1.99 -0.66
C GLY A 8 -9.39 -2.58 -0.89
N GLU A 9 -9.50 -3.38 -1.93
CA GLU A 9 -10.72 -3.98 -2.43
C GLU A 9 -10.78 -5.49 -2.17
N THR A 10 -12.00 -6.01 -2.08
CA THR A 10 -12.32 -7.43 -2.02
C THR A 10 -12.14 -8.11 -3.38
N LEU A 11 -12.13 -9.45 -3.41
CA LEU A 11 -12.03 -10.20 -4.68
C LEU A 11 -13.17 -9.86 -5.64
N GLY A 12 -14.40 -9.75 -5.15
CA GLY A 12 -15.55 -9.43 -6.00
C GLY A 12 -15.46 -8.03 -6.61
N GLU A 13 -14.97 -7.06 -5.85
CA GLU A 13 -14.73 -5.70 -6.35
C GLU A 13 -13.60 -5.67 -7.39
N TYR A 14 -12.52 -6.43 -7.16
CA TYR A 14 -11.43 -6.59 -8.12
C TYR A 14 -11.91 -7.22 -9.44
N GLU A 15 -12.65 -8.34 -9.37
CA GLU A 15 -13.18 -9.05 -10.54
C GLU A 15 -14.19 -8.20 -11.35
N LEU A 16 -14.85 -7.25 -10.70
CA LEU A 16 -15.73 -6.27 -11.33
C LEU A 16 -15.00 -5.01 -11.86
N GLY A 17 -13.67 -4.93 -11.71
CA GLY A 17 -12.87 -3.79 -12.14
C GLY A 17 -13.09 -2.53 -11.30
N GLN A 18 -13.47 -2.67 -10.03
CA GLN A 18 -13.87 -1.56 -9.16
C GLN A 18 -12.75 -1.07 -8.23
N THR A 19 -11.54 -1.64 -8.30
CA THR A 19 -10.41 -1.32 -7.39
C THR A 19 -10.20 0.18 -7.18
N LYS A 20 -10.05 0.96 -8.27
CA LYS A 20 -9.82 2.42 -8.18
C LYS A 20 -11.00 3.16 -7.54
N ALA A 21 -12.23 2.75 -7.82
CA ALA A 21 -13.42 3.38 -7.25
C ALA A 21 -13.53 3.14 -5.74
N VAL A 22 -13.29 1.89 -5.30
CA VAL A 22 -13.31 1.49 -3.89
C VAL A 22 -12.21 2.21 -3.12
N VAL A 23 -10.96 2.13 -3.59
CA VAL A 23 -9.80 2.77 -2.96
C VAL A 23 -9.97 4.29 -2.90
N ALA A 24 -10.47 4.93 -3.96
CA ALA A 24 -10.71 6.37 -3.94
C ALA A 24 -11.76 6.78 -2.93
N ASN A 25 -12.85 6.01 -2.81
CA ASN A 25 -13.87 6.27 -1.81
C ASN A 25 -13.32 6.13 -0.38
N GLN A 26 -12.55 5.07 -0.11
CA GLN A 26 -11.91 4.86 1.20
C GLN A 26 -10.97 6.01 1.58
N ILE A 27 -10.15 6.51 0.65
CA ILE A 27 -9.25 7.64 0.89
C ILE A 27 -10.02 8.94 1.10
N ARG A 28 -10.95 9.27 0.19
CA ARG A 28 -11.71 10.52 0.28
C ARG A 28 -12.54 10.60 1.54
N VAL A 29 -13.26 9.53 1.88
CA VAL A 29 -14.08 9.49 3.09
C VAL A 29 -13.19 9.51 4.33
N GLY A 30 -12.16 8.64 4.38
CA GLY A 30 -11.27 8.51 5.53
C GLY A 30 -10.49 9.78 5.87
N LEU A 31 -10.14 10.59 4.86
CA LEU A 31 -9.35 11.81 5.05
C LEU A 31 -10.18 13.11 4.96
N SER A 32 -11.49 13.03 4.72
CA SER A 32 -12.38 14.19 4.51
C SER A 32 -12.38 15.23 5.65
N GLY A 33 -12.08 14.81 6.88
CA GLY A 33 -12.04 15.68 8.06
C GLY A 33 -10.68 16.32 8.35
N ILE A 34 -9.67 16.16 7.48
CA ILE A 34 -8.28 16.57 7.75
C ILE A 34 -7.85 17.66 6.74
N PRO A 35 -8.20 18.94 6.98
CA PRO A 35 -7.91 20.04 6.04
C PRO A 35 -6.44 20.44 5.99
N SER A 36 -5.63 20.07 6.98
CA SER A 36 -4.18 20.34 7.02
C SER A 36 -3.45 19.07 7.41
N LEU A 37 -3.39 18.14 6.45
CA LEU A 37 -2.72 16.87 6.63
C LEU A 37 -1.21 17.09 6.79
N ASP A 38 -0.67 16.68 7.92
CA ASP A 38 0.77 16.56 8.14
C ASP A 38 1.23 15.23 7.52
N PRO A 39 2.01 15.24 6.41
CA PRO A 39 2.42 14.01 5.73
C PRO A 39 3.27 13.10 6.62
N THR A 40 3.96 13.64 7.63
CA THR A 40 4.78 12.85 8.57
C THR A 40 3.95 12.00 9.53
N ARG A 41 2.64 12.26 9.60
CA ARG A 41 1.69 11.59 10.49
C ARG A 41 0.79 10.58 9.79
N LEU A 42 0.98 10.35 8.49
CA LEU A 42 0.21 9.40 7.70
C LEU A 42 1.12 8.52 6.85
N ILE A 43 0.86 7.21 6.92
CA ILE A 43 1.35 6.20 6.00
C ILE A 43 0.12 5.54 5.40
N ILE A 44 0.09 5.30 4.09
CA ILE A 44 -0.96 4.50 3.45
C ILE A 44 -0.42 3.09 3.22
N ALA A 45 -1.23 2.07 3.45
CA ALA A 45 -0.93 0.72 2.99
C ALA A 45 -2.03 0.25 2.03
N TYR A 46 -1.63 -0.09 0.80
CA TYR A 46 -2.52 -0.75 -0.15
C TYR A 46 -2.51 -2.25 0.08
N GLU A 47 -3.65 -2.78 0.50
CA GLU A 47 -3.88 -4.18 0.83
C GLU A 47 -4.92 -4.77 -0.13
N PRO A 48 -4.53 -5.40 -1.25
CA PRO A 48 -5.48 -6.15 -2.07
C PRO A 48 -6.00 -7.32 -1.22
N VAL A 49 -7.21 -7.20 -0.67
CA VAL A 49 -7.73 -8.08 0.38
C VAL A 49 -7.74 -9.54 -0.07
N TRP A 50 -7.99 -9.74 -1.36
CA TRP A 50 -7.99 -11.04 -2.01
C TRP A 50 -6.61 -11.74 -2.08
N SER A 51 -5.52 -11.00 -1.86
CA SER A 51 -4.15 -11.52 -1.81
C SER A 51 -3.67 -11.90 -0.40
N ILE A 52 -4.40 -11.48 0.64
CA ILE A 52 -3.97 -11.64 2.04
C ILE A 52 -4.19 -13.09 2.48
N GLY A 53 -3.11 -13.78 2.87
CA GLY A 53 -3.17 -15.14 3.42
C GLY A 53 -3.59 -16.23 2.43
N THR A 54 -3.84 -15.90 1.16
CA THR A 54 -4.27 -16.86 0.12
C THR A 54 -3.10 -17.47 -0.65
N GLY A 55 -1.90 -16.90 -0.51
CA GLY A 55 -0.72 -17.25 -1.32
C GLY A 55 -0.80 -16.77 -2.77
N LYS A 56 -1.93 -16.18 -3.19
CA LYS A 56 -2.06 -15.45 -4.45
C LYS A 56 -1.61 -14.02 -4.22
N ASN A 57 -0.77 -13.51 -5.11
CA ASN A 57 -0.25 -12.15 -5.03
C ASN A 57 -0.82 -11.29 -6.14
N ALA A 58 -1.15 -10.03 -5.82
CA ALA A 58 -1.18 -9.01 -6.84
C ALA A 58 0.23 -8.96 -7.45
N SER A 59 0.34 -8.99 -8.79
CA SER A 59 1.64 -8.84 -9.42
C SER A 59 2.24 -7.48 -9.06
N PRO A 60 3.58 -7.30 -9.13
CA PRO A 60 4.20 -6.00 -8.93
C PRO A 60 3.58 -4.91 -9.82
N SER A 61 3.18 -5.25 -11.05
CA SER A 61 2.48 -4.32 -11.95
C SER A 61 1.11 -3.86 -11.42
N ILE A 62 0.31 -4.78 -10.87
CA ILE A 62 -1.00 -4.44 -10.27
C ILE A 62 -0.79 -3.57 -9.03
N ALA A 63 0.16 -3.95 -8.16
CA ALA A 63 0.48 -3.18 -6.96
C ALA A 63 0.91 -1.74 -7.31
N THR A 64 1.81 -1.60 -8.28
CA THR A 64 2.30 -0.30 -8.77
C THR A 64 1.19 0.55 -9.36
N GLU A 65 0.29 -0.05 -10.16
CA GLU A 65 -0.82 0.67 -10.77
C GLU A 65 -1.71 1.32 -9.70
N VAL A 66 -2.10 0.54 -8.68
CA VAL A 66 -3.01 1.03 -7.65
C VAL A 66 -2.30 2.02 -6.71
N ILE A 67 -1.05 1.76 -6.34
CA ILE A 67 -0.27 2.68 -5.49
C ILE A 67 0.01 4.02 -6.21
N THR A 68 0.30 3.98 -7.51
CA THR A 68 0.44 5.21 -8.31
C THR A 68 -0.87 6.00 -8.33
N PHE A 69 -2.00 5.32 -8.53
CA PHE A 69 -3.32 5.95 -8.44
C PHE A 69 -3.61 6.56 -7.06
N ILE A 70 -3.20 5.90 -5.98
CA ILE A 70 -3.31 6.45 -4.61
C ILE A 70 -2.51 7.76 -4.51
N ARG A 71 -1.28 7.79 -5.04
CA ARG A 71 -0.44 9.01 -5.02
C ARG A 71 -1.07 10.15 -5.80
N GLU A 72 -1.60 9.87 -6.99
CA GLU A 72 -2.33 10.84 -7.82
C GLU A 72 -3.55 11.40 -7.06
N LEU A 73 -4.32 10.54 -6.38
CA LEU A 73 -5.47 10.97 -5.60
C LEU A 73 -5.07 11.85 -4.40
N LEU A 74 -3.98 11.52 -3.72
CA LEU A 74 -3.45 12.35 -2.64
C LEU A 74 -2.94 13.70 -3.15
N GLU A 75 -2.35 13.73 -4.35
CA GLU A 75 -1.94 14.96 -5.02
C GLU A 75 -3.14 15.85 -5.34
N ASP A 76 -4.23 15.28 -5.87
CA ASP A 76 -5.47 16.00 -6.13
C ASP A 76 -6.09 16.60 -4.86
N MET A 77 -5.98 15.89 -3.73
CA MET A 77 -6.60 16.29 -2.46
C MET A 77 -5.75 17.28 -1.66
N PHE A 78 -4.42 17.14 -1.67
CA PHE A 78 -3.52 17.84 -0.75
C PHE A 78 -2.35 18.56 -1.45
N GLY A 79 -2.22 18.41 -2.76
CA GLY A 79 -1.16 18.99 -3.58
C GLY A 79 0.12 18.14 -3.61
N THR A 80 0.92 18.36 -4.65
CA THR A 80 2.11 17.56 -5.01
C THR A 80 3.15 17.47 -3.89
N LYS A 81 3.31 18.54 -3.10
CA LYS A 81 4.28 18.53 -2.00
C LYS A 81 3.90 17.50 -0.93
N ILE A 82 2.63 17.49 -0.50
CA ILE A 82 2.16 16.60 0.56
C ILE A 82 2.11 15.15 0.05
N SER A 83 1.62 14.93 -1.18
CA SER A 83 1.52 13.58 -1.75
C SER A 83 2.86 12.89 -1.95
N ASN A 84 3.92 13.64 -2.27
CA ASN A 84 5.27 13.11 -2.41
C ASN A 84 5.95 12.78 -1.08
N GLU A 85 5.50 13.38 0.03
CA GLU A 85 6.05 13.13 1.37
C GLU A 85 5.33 11.98 2.10
N ILE A 86 4.13 11.58 1.65
CA ILE A 86 3.40 10.44 2.21
C ILE A 86 3.99 9.12 1.68
N HIS A 87 4.37 8.24 2.60
CA HIS A 87 4.76 6.87 2.28
C HIS A 87 3.54 6.00 1.94
N ILE A 88 3.61 5.28 0.83
CA ILE A 88 2.61 4.32 0.38
C ILE A 88 3.25 2.93 0.32
N LEU A 89 2.80 2.04 1.20
CA LEU A 89 3.30 0.68 1.34
C LEU A 89 2.44 -0.30 0.56
N TYR A 90 3.04 -1.40 0.11
CA TYR A 90 2.31 -2.57 -0.35
C TYR A 90 2.05 -3.55 0.81
N GLY A 91 0.81 -3.99 0.99
CA GLY A 91 0.40 -4.89 2.08
C GLY A 91 -0.18 -6.24 1.63
N GLY A 92 0.11 -6.68 0.40
CA GLY A 92 -0.25 -8.05 -0.04
C GLY A 92 0.65 -9.14 0.56
N SER A 93 0.69 -10.33 -0.05
CA SER A 93 1.53 -11.45 0.44
C SER A 93 3.02 -11.27 0.11
N VAL A 94 3.66 -10.38 0.89
CA VAL A 94 5.10 -10.14 0.91
C VAL A 94 5.83 -11.23 1.68
N LYS A 95 6.93 -11.71 1.10
CA LYS A 95 7.79 -12.77 1.60
C LYS A 95 9.26 -12.39 1.34
N PRO A 96 10.22 -13.00 2.04
CA PRO A 96 11.63 -12.70 1.82
C PRO A 96 12.06 -12.82 0.36
N ASN A 97 11.54 -13.81 -0.37
CA ASN A 97 11.94 -14.08 -1.76
C ASN A 97 11.32 -13.16 -2.81
N ASN A 98 10.34 -12.30 -2.45
CA ASN A 98 9.67 -11.43 -3.42
C ASN A 98 9.69 -9.94 -3.04
N ILE A 99 10.11 -9.58 -1.83
CA ILE A 99 10.06 -8.19 -1.35
C ILE A 99 10.82 -7.22 -2.27
N ALA A 100 12.00 -7.61 -2.75
CA ALA A 100 12.82 -6.81 -3.66
C ALA A 100 12.09 -6.47 -4.97
N GLU A 101 11.22 -7.37 -5.47
CA GLU A 101 10.46 -7.14 -6.70
C GLU A 101 9.43 -6.02 -6.52
N TYR A 102 8.83 -5.89 -5.34
CA TYR A 102 7.89 -4.81 -5.06
C TYR A 102 8.61 -3.49 -4.77
N LEU A 103 9.72 -3.51 -4.02
CA LEU A 103 10.42 -2.28 -3.65
C LEU A 103 11.20 -1.64 -4.80
N THR A 104 11.43 -2.37 -5.89
CA THR A 104 11.99 -1.80 -7.12
C THR A 104 10.94 -1.12 -8.00
N MET A 105 9.65 -1.27 -7.67
CA MET A 105 8.59 -0.64 -8.43
C MET A 105 8.46 0.86 -8.10
N PRO A 106 8.12 1.69 -9.10
CA PRO A 106 7.81 3.09 -8.87
C PRO A 106 6.72 3.29 -7.81
N ASN A 107 6.84 4.33 -7.00
CA ASN A 107 5.88 4.75 -5.97
C ASN A 107 5.65 3.80 -4.79
N ILE A 108 6.24 2.59 -4.78
CA ILE A 108 6.15 1.68 -3.64
C ILE A 108 7.26 2.01 -2.64
N ASP A 109 6.88 2.57 -1.50
CA ASP A 109 7.82 3.11 -0.50
C ASP A 109 8.22 2.09 0.57
N GLY A 110 7.63 0.89 0.54
CA GLY A 110 7.88 -0.15 1.54
C GLY A 110 6.81 -1.24 1.53
N ALA A 111 6.81 -2.05 2.58
CA ALA A 111 5.87 -3.16 2.74
C ALA A 111 5.24 -3.17 4.14
N LEU A 112 3.94 -3.48 4.22
CA LEU A 112 3.27 -3.90 5.45
C LEU A 112 3.21 -5.43 5.46
N VAL A 113 4.00 -6.05 6.33
CA VAL A 113 4.19 -7.50 6.30
C VAL A 113 3.39 -8.19 7.40
N GLY A 114 2.49 -9.09 7.00
CA GLY A 114 1.74 -9.98 7.91
C GLY A 114 2.57 -11.18 8.35
N GLY A 115 2.13 -12.40 7.99
CA GLY A 115 2.68 -13.66 8.52
C GLY A 115 4.20 -13.85 8.40
N ALA A 116 4.85 -13.30 7.36
CA ALA A 116 6.30 -13.39 7.20
C ALA A 116 7.10 -12.56 8.23
N SER A 117 6.44 -11.73 9.04
CA SER A 117 7.05 -10.98 10.14
C SER A 117 7.05 -11.73 11.48
N LEU A 118 6.34 -12.87 11.58
CA LEU A 118 6.14 -13.57 12.85
C LEU A 118 7.33 -14.43 13.28
N GLU A 119 8.19 -14.83 12.34
CA GLU A 119 9.38 -15.64 12.58
C GLU A 119 10.63 -14.79 12.41
N LEU A 120 11.56 -14.86 13.37
CA LEU A 120 12.77 -14.02 13.39
C LEU A 120 13.59 -14.13 12.11
N GLU A 121 13.93 -15.36 11.69
CA GLU A 121 14.74 -15.61 10.49
C GLU A 121 14.06 -15.08 9.22
N SER A 122 12.73 -15.21 9.14
CA SER A 122 11.93 -14.68 8.03
C SER A 122 11.97 -13.16 8.01
N PHE A 123 11.80 -12.52 9.18
CA PHE A 123 11.85 -11.07 9.30
C PHE A 123 13.24 -10.50 9.02
N GLU A 124 14.31 -11.12 9.52
CA GLU A 124 15.69 -10.76 9.19
C GLU A 124 15.96 -10.87 7.68
N THR A 125 15.48 -11.95 7.04
CA THR A 125 15.66 -12.13 5.59
C THR A 125 14.88 -11.09 4.79
N LEU A 126 13.69 -10.66 5.25
CA LEU A 126 12.99 -9.52 4.66
C LEU A 126 13.88 -8.28 4.70
N LEU A 127 14.44 -7.94 5.86
CA LEU A 127 15.30 -6.75 6.03
C LEU A 127 16.62 -6.84 5.23
N ASN A 128 17.19 -8.03 5.07
CA ASN A 128 18.40 -8.20 4.26
C ASN A 128 18.14 -8.04 2.76
N ASN A 129 16.91 -8.29 2.32
CA ASN A 129 16.52 -8.25 0.91
C ASN A 129 15.96 -6.88 0.47
N ILE A 130 15.89 -5.90 1.37
CA ILE A 130 15.50 -4.50 1.06
C ILE A 130 16.69 -3.55 0.93
N ILE A 131 17.92 -4.01 1.21
CA ILE A 131 19.16 -3.22 1.22
C ILE A 131 19.95 -3.44 -0.07
#